data_AF-A0AA95LBH0-F1
#
_entry.id   AF-A0AA95LBH0-F1
#
_cell.length_a   1.000
_cell.length_b   1.000
_cell.length_c   1.000
_cell.angle_alpha   90.00
_cell.angle_beta   90.00
_cell.angle_gamma   90.00
#
_symmetry.space_group_name_H-M   'P 1'
#
loop_
_entity.id
_entity.type
_entity.pdbx_description
1 polymer ?
#
loop_
_entity_poly.entity_id
_entity_poly.type
_entity_poly.pdbx_seq_one_letter_code
_entity_poly.pdbx_strand_id
1 'polypeptide(L)' 'MNLFVNALSIVIVGVLAVSLVYTLIVARKQKAAEGHIDTNIPKPVQKHIYLSNPIFLSYGIFFVLVLFIILFCAITFTR' A
#
# COMPACT_ATOMS: atom_id res chain seq x y z
N MET A 1 -25.75 7.88 14.54
CA MET A 1 -24.27 7.86 14.58
C MET A 1 -23.80 8.95 15.53
N ASN A 2 -22.86 8.64 16.44
CA ASN A 2 -22.36 9.58 17.46
C ASN A 2 -21.32 10.54 16.86
N LEU A 3 -21.29 11.82 17.27
CA LEU A 3 -20.35 12.83 16.77
C LEU A 3 -18.88 12.35 16.88
N PHE A 4 -18.57 11.72 18.00
CA PHE A 4 -17.25 11.14 18.27
C PHE A 4 -16.85 10.07 17.24
N VAL A 5 -17.77 9.16 16.91
CA VAL A 5 -17.53 8.06 15.96
C VAL A 5 -17.30 8.62 14.54
N ASN A 6 -18.06 9.64 14.16
CA ASN A 6 -17.89 10.30 12.85
C ASN A 6 -16.55 11.02 12.74
N ALA A 7 -16.15 11.76 13.78
CA ALA A 7 -14.86 12.44 13.81
C ALA A 7 -13.69 11.45 13.71
N LEU A 8 -13.75 10.35 14.48
CA LEU A 8 -12.70 9.32 14.45
C LEU A 8 -12.62 8.62 13.09
N SER A 9 -13.76 8.35 12.45
CA SER A 9 -13.82 7.74 11.12
C SER A 9 -13.13 8.62 10.06
N ILE A 10 -13.37 9.93 10.08
CA ILE A 10 -12.72 10.89 9.17
C ILE A 10 -11.20 10.89 9.35
N VAL A 11 -10.72 10.88 10.60
CA VAL A 11 -9.29 10.82 10.91
C VAL A 11 -8.66 9.53 10.38
N ILE A 12 -9.31 8.38 10.59
CA ILE A 12 -8.83 7.08 10.09
C ILE A 12 -8.72 7.09 8.56
N VAL A 13 -9.75 7.56 7.86
CA VAL A 13 -9.73 7.65 6.39
C VAL A 13 -8.63 8.59 5.91
N GLY A 14 -8.42 9.72 6.59
CA GLY A 14 -7.33 10.66 6.30
C GLY A 14 -5.95 10.02 6.44
N VAL A 15 -5.70 9.31 7.54
CA VAL A 15 -4.43 8.59 7.76
C VAL A 15 -4.21 7.54 6.68
N LEU A 16 -5.23 6.73 6.36
CA LEU A 16 -5.14 5.70 5.32
C LEU A 16 -4.80 6.31 3.95
N ALA A 17 -5.46 7.42 3.57
CA ALA A 17 -5.22 8.09 2.30
C ALA A 17 -3.78 8.64 2.22
N VAL A 18 -3.31 9.31 3.28
CA VAL A 18 -1.94 9.86 3.33
C VAL A 18 -0.90 8.75 3.28
N SER A 19 -1.08 7.66 4.05
CA SER A 19 -0.17 6.51 4.06
C SER A 19 -0.11 5.81 2.70
N LEU A 20 -1.25 5.69 2.00
CA LEU A 20 -1.31 5.10 0.67
C LEU A 20 -0.57 5.98 -0.35
N VAL A 21 -0.82 7.28 -0.36
CA VAL A 21 -0.14 8.23 -1.24
C VAL A 21 1.36 8.26 -0.97
N TYR A 22 1.77 8.31 0.30
CA TYR A 22 3.18 8.28 0.68
C TYR A 22 3.86 6.99 0.20
N THR A 23 3.23 5.83 0.41
CA THR A 23 3.73 4.54 -0.08
C THR A 23 3.91 4.54 -1.60
N LEU A 24 2.94 5.08 -2.36
CA LEU A 24 3.02 5.19 -3.82
C LEU A 24 4.14 6.14 -4.27
N ILE A 25 4.33 7.26 -3.58
CA ILE A 25 5.41 8.22 -3.87
C ILE A 25 6.77 7.57 -3.58
N VAL A 26 6.93 6.89 -2.46
CA VAL A 26 8.17 6.19 -2.09
C VAL A 26 8.46 5.07 -3.10
N ALA A 27 7.47 4.26 -3.46
CA ALA A 27 7.62 3.23 -4.49
C ALA A 27 8.06 3.81 -5.85
N ARG A 28 7.54 4.98 -6.23
CA ARG A 28 7.95 5.71 -7.44
C ARG A 28 9.35 6.32 -7.33
N LYS A 29 9.71 6.87 -6.16
CA LYS A 29 11.06 7.41 -5.92
C LYS A 29 12.12 6.31 -5.89
N GLN A 30 11.79 5.12 -5.42
CA GLN A 30 12.69 3.97 -5.46
C GLN A 30 13.00 3.53 -6.91
N LYS A 31 12.04 3.67 -7.84
CA LYS A 31 12.29 3.55 -9.29
C LYS A 31 13.12 4.69 -9.88
N ALA A 32 13.04 5.90 -9.31
CA ALA A 32 13.77 7.08 -9.80
C ALA A 32 15.18 7.22 -9.19
N ALA A 33 15.44 6.58 -8.05
CA ALA A 33 16.72 6.62 -7.32
C ALA A 33 17.76 5.60 -7.83
N GLU A 34 17.46 4.86 -8.90
CA GLU A 34 18.39 3.92 -9.56
C GLU A 34 19.68 4.60 -10.09
N GLY A 35 19.76 5.94 -10.07
CA GLY A 35 20.92 6.71 -10.56
C GLY A 35 22.04 6.98 -9.54
N HIS A 36 21.84 6.78 -8.23
CA HIS A 36 22.77 7.29 -7.20
C HIS A 36 23.12 6.34 -6.05
N ILE A 37 22.68 5.07 -6.09
CA ILE A 37 23.10 4.07 -5.10
C ILE A 37 24.19 3.19 -5.74
N ASP A 38 25.34 3.16 -5.08
CA ASP A 38 26.60 2.58 -5.53
C ASP A 38 26.48 1.07 -5.78
N THR A 39 26.06 0.69 -6.98
CA THR A 39 26.46 -0.48 -7.78
C THR A 39 25.54 -0.58 -9.00
N ASN A 40 26.14 -0.67 -10.18
CA ASN A 40 25.45 -0.83 -11.45
C ASN A 40 24.89 -2.27 -11.54
N ILE A 41 23.77 -2.54 -10.84
CA ILE A 41 23.06 -3.81 -10.95
C ILE A 41 22.61 -3.95 -12.42
N PRO A 42 22.94 -5.05 -13.11
CA PRO A 42 22.63 -5.20 -14.53
C PRO A 42 21.15 -4.92 -14.79
N LYS A 43 20.86 -4.03 -15.75
CA LYS A 43 19.51 -3.67 -16.24
C LYS A 43 18.53 -4.85 -16.37
N PRO A 44 18.92 -6.06 -16.84
CA PRO A 44 18.00 -7.21 -16.89
C PRO A 44 17.54 -7.70 -15.51
N VAL A 45 18.36 -7.54 -14.47
CA VAL A 45 18.05 -7.97 -13.09
C VAL A 45 17.08 -6.98 -12.45
N GLN A 46 17.25 -5.67 -12.68
CA GLN A 46 16.36 -4.62 -12.16
C GLN A 46 14.92 -4.69 -12.69
N LYS A 47 14.76 -5.13 -13.94
CA LYS A 47 13.46 -5.14 -14.64
C LYS A 47 12.36 -5.96 -13.92
N HIS A 48 12.75 -6.92 -13.08
CA HIS A 48 11.83 -7.81 -12.38
C HIS A 48 11.98 -7.82 -10.85
N ILE A 49 12.80 -6.96 -10.23
CA ILE A 49 13.04 -7.01 -8.77
C ILE A 49 11.74 -7.04 -7.94
N TYR A 50 10.75 -6.22 -8.29
CA TYR A 50 9.49 -6.16 -7.52
C TYR A 50 8.46 -7.22 -7.91
N LEU A 51 8.48 -7.72 -9.15
CA LEU A 51 7.56 -8.76 -9.63
C LEU A 51 8.06 -10.17 -9.30
N SER A 52 9.37 -10.36 -9.21
CA SER A 52 10.02 -11.63 -8.87
C SER A 52 10.38 -11.74 -7.39
N ASN A 53 10.16 -10.70 -6.58
CA ASN A 53 10.33 -10.78 -5.13
C ASN A 53 9.00 -11.21 -4.47
N PRO A 54 8.85 -12.50 -4.09
CA PRO A 54 7.60 -13.05 -3.57
C PRO A 54 7.14 -12.36 -2.28
N ILE A 55 8.06 -11.74 -1.53
CA ILE A 55 7.77 -11.00 -0.31
C ILE A 55 6.90 -9.77 -0.63
N PHE A 56 7.25 -9.01 -1.68
CA PHE A 56 6.50 -7.81 -2.04
C PHE A 56 5.10 -8.15 -2.58
N LEU A 57 5.02 -9.22 -3.38
CA LEU A 57 3.76 -9.73 -3.89
C LEU A 57 2.85 -10.21 -2.75
N SER A 58 3.42 -10.87 -1.73
CA SER A 58 2.70 -11.31 -0.53
C SER A 58 2.05 -10.13 0.23
N TYR A 59 2.79 -9.02 0.43
CA TYR A 59 2.21 -7.82 1.05
C TYR A 59 1.06 -7.22 0.24
N GLY A 60 1.17 -7.20 -1.09
CA GLY A 60 0.09 -6.74 -1.96
C GLY A 60 -1.17 -7.60 -1.84
N ILE A 61 -1.00 -8.92 -1.90
CA ILE A 61 -2.10 -9.89 -1.76
C ILE A 61 -2.74 -9.78 -0.37
N PHE A 62 -1.93 -9.65 0.68
CA PHE A 62 -2.40 -9.47 2.05
C PHE A 62 -3.29 -8.24 2.18
N PHE A 63 -2.85 -7.08 1.69
CA PHE A 63 -3.64 -5.85 1.73
C PHE A 63 -4.97 -5.96 0.95
N VAL A 64 -4.95 -6.63 -0.20
CA VAL A 64 -6.17 -6.88 -0.99
C VAL A 64 -7.14 -7.77 -0.21
N LEU A 65 -6.67 -8.85 0.41
CA LEU A 65 -7.52 -9.70 1.26
C LEU A 65 -8.11 -8.93 2.44
N VAL A 66 -7.29 -8.11 3.12
CA VAL A 66 -7.74 -7.28 4.24
C VAL A 66 -8.85 -6.33 3.79
N LEU A 67 -8.71 -5.67 2.64
CA LEU A 67 -9.76 -4.82 2.09
C LEU A 67 -11.05 -5.59 1.77
N PHE A 68 -10.95 -6.81 1.22
CA PHE A 68 -12.11 -7.67 1.00
C PHE A 68 -12.81 -8.05 2.31
N ILE A 69 -12.05 -8.37 3.36
CA ILE A 69 -12.60 -8.69 4.69
C ILE A 69 -13.32 -7.47 5.27
N ILE A 70 -12.71 -6.29 5.20
CA ILE A 70 -13.32 -5.04 5.66
C ILE A 70 -14.63 -4.78 4.91
N LEU A 71 -14.64 -4.95 3.59
CA LEU A 71 -15.84 -4.77 2.76
C LEU A 71 -16.94 -5.78 3.11
N PHE A 72 -16.58 -7.06 3.25
CA PHE A 72 -17.50 -8.12 3.66
C PHE A 72 -18.13 -7.81 5.03
N CYS A 73 -17.30 -7.44 6.02
CA CYS A 73 -17.78 -7.07 7.35
C CYS A 73 -18.66 -5.83 7.29
N ALA A 74 -18.28 -4.81 6.53
CA ALA A 74 -19.08 -3.60 6.37
C ALA A 74 -20.48 -3.93 5.79
N ILE A 75 -20.57 -4.75 4.76
CA ILE A 75 -21.86 -5.11 4.14
C ILE A 75 -22.70 -5.99 5.09
N THR A 76 -22.06 -6.93 5.78
CA THR A 76 -22.75 -7.94 6.60
C THR A 76 -23.21 -7.40 7.95
N PHE A 77 -22.40 -6.55 8.60
CA PHE A 77 -22.65 -6.06 9.96
C PHE A 77 -23.19 -4.62 10.03
N THR A 78 -23.23 -3.89 8.91
CA THR A 78 -23.84 -2.53 8.85
C THR A 78 -25.30 -2.57 8.38
N ARG A 79 -25.89 -3.76 8.20
CA ARG A 79 -27.34 -3.98 8.13
C ARG A 79 -27.86 -4.48 9.47
#